data_AF-A0A174DWD5-F1
#
_entry.id   AF-A0A174DWD5-F1
#
_cell.length_a   1.000
_cell.length_b   1.000
_cell.length_c   1.000
_cell.angle_alpha   90.00
_cell.angle_beta   90.00
_cell.angle_gamma   90.00
#
_symmetry.space_group_name_H-M   'P 1'
#
loop_
_entity.id
_entity.type
_entity.pdbx_description
1 polymer ?
#
loop_
_entity_poly.entity_id
_entity_poly.type
_entity_poly.pdbx_seq_one_letter_code
_entity_poly.pdbx_strand_id
1 'polypeptide(L)'
;MEKYDYVFRWLKKATKPERHIEEMETFAKKHPIIFMKFHKESSSIVKYDENDSKYIKSKEELIKLFNQNEEEFKPVLEAVKSKFNY
;
A
#
# COMPACT_ATOMS: atom_id res chain seq x y z
N MET A 1 -1.70 6.03 -16.09
CA MET A 1 -1.73 5.80 -14.63
C MET A 1 -0.47 5.07 -14.26
N GLU A 2 0.22 5.51 -13.22
CA GLU A 2 1.35 4.76 -12.67
C GLU A 2 0.89 3.38 -12.18
N LYS A 3 1.75 2.36 -12.29
CA LYS A 3 1.44 0.94 -12.03
C LYS A 3 0.70 0.68 -10.71
N TYR A 4 0.97 1.47 -9.66
CA TYR A 4 0.41 1.30 -8.32
C TYR A 4 -0.49 2.46 -7.87
N ASP A 5 -0.90 3.37 -8.77
CA ASP A 5 -1.67 4.56 -8.41
C ASP A 5 -2.97 4.22 -7.63
N TYR A 6 -3.63 3.14 -8.03
CA TYR A 6 -4.84 2.63 -7.37
C TYR A 6 -4.61 2.24 -5.91
N VAL A 7 -3.40 1.79 -5.54
CA VAL A 7 -3.05 1.43 -4.16
C VAL A 7 -2.95 2.69 -3.30
N PHE A 8 -2.37 3.77 -3.83
CA PHE A 8 -2.26 5.04 -3.08
C PHE A 8 -3.64 5.69 -2.90
N ARG A 9 -4.50 5.62 -3.93
CA ARG A 9 -5.91 6.03 -3.80
C ARG A 9 -6.66 5.21 -2.76
N TRP A 10 -6.48 3.90 -2.77
CA TRP A 10 -7.04 3.01 -1.75
C TRP A 10 -6.54 3.39 -0.36
N LEU A 11 -5.23 3.54 -0.16
CA LEU A 11 -4.67 3.97 1.13
C LEU A 11 -5.25 5.30 1.60
N LYS A 12 -5.47 6.26 0.70
CA LYS A 12 -6.07 7.55 1.03
C LYS A 12 -7.55 7.48 1.39
N LYS A 13 -8.34 6.74 0.61
CA LYS A 13 -9.81 6.74 0.70
C LYS A 13 -10.37 5.67 1.65
N ALA A 14 -9.71 4.52 1.74
CA ALA A 14 -10.18 3.39 2.53
C ALA A 14 -10.16 3.76 4.02
N THR A 15 -11.23 3.38 4.72
CA THR A 15 -11.29 3.44 6.18
C THR A 15 -10.34 2.42 6.80
N LYS A 16 -10.09 2.52 8.12
CA LYS A 16 -9.27 1.54 8.84
C LYS A 16 -9.72 0.09 8.59
N PRO A 17 -11.01 -0.30 8.77
CA PRO A 17 -11.44 -1.69 8.51
C PRO A 17 -11.26 -2.12 7.05
N GLU A 18 -11.47 -1.22 6.09
CA GLU A 18 -11.25 -1.53 4.66
C GLU A 18 -9.78 -1.80 4.30
N ARG A 19 -8.84 -1.38 5.16
CA ARG A 19 -7.41 -1.70 5.00
C ARG A 19 -7.03 -3.07 5.57
N HIS A 20 -7.88 -3.65 6.42
CA HIS A 20 -7.70 -4.98 7.02
C HIS A 20 -8.35 -6.07 6.14
N ILE A 21 -7.95 -6.15 4.87
CA ILE A 21 -8.35 -7.26 4.00
C ILE A 21 -7.58 -8.54 4.35
N GLU A 22 -8.20 -9.70 4.13
CA GLU A 22 -7.62 -11.01 4.44
C GLU A 22 -6.23 -11.21 3.82
N GLU A 23 -6.02 -10.72 2.59
CA GLU A 23 -4.76 -10.82 1.87
C GLU A 23 -3.66 -9.99 2.56
N MET A 24 -4.02 -8.83 3.10
CA MET A 24 -3.09 -7.97 3.85
C MET A 24 -2.75 -8.59 5.21
N GLU A 25 -3.73 -9.19 5.90
CA GLU A 25 -3.48 -9.88 7.17
C GLU A 25 -2.61 -11.12 6.99
N THR A 26 -2.86 -11.88 5.93
CA THR A 26 -2.05 -13.05 5.55
C THR A 26 -0.64 -12.62 5.17
N PHE A 27 -0.51 -11.55 4.38
CA PHE A 27 0.78 -10.97 4.03
C PHE A 27 1.56 -10.52 5.26
N ALA A 28 0.91 -9.83 6.21
CA ALA A 28 1.54 -9.38 7.45
C ALA A 28 2.09 -10.53 8.29
N LYS A 29 1.36 -11.66 8.37
CA LYS A 29 1.80 -12.87 9.08
C LYS A 29 2.98 -13.56 8.39
N LYS A 30 2.95 -13.64 7.05
CA LYS A 30 3.98 -14.34 6.27
C LYS A 30 5.26 -13.52 6.07
N HIS A 31 5.12 -12.20 5.95
CA HIS A 31 6.21 -11.28 5.62
C HIS A 31 6.26 -10.07 6.58
N PRO A 32 6.47 -10.29 7.90
CA PRO A 32 6.33 -9.24 8.92
C PRO A 32 7.29 -8.06 8.73
N ILE A 33 8.52 -8.31 8.26
CA ILE A 33 9.53 -7.27 8.03
C ILE A 33 9.12 -6.36 6.85
N ILE A 34 8.63 -6.97 5.76
CA ILE A 34 8.18 -6.23 4.57
C ILE A 34 6.91 -5.44 4.92
N PHE A 35 5.98 -6.08 5.64
CA PHE A 35 4.78 -5.43 6.13
C PHE A 35 5.09 -4.23 7.04
N MET A 36 6.05 -4.32 7.96
CA MET A 36 6.44 -3.19 8.80
C MET A 36 6.91 -1.98 7.98
N LYS A 37 7.71 -2.21 6.93
CA LYS A 37 8.15 -1.14 6.02
C LYS A 37 6.97 -0.52 5.29
N PHE A 38 6.09 -1.36 4.73
CA PHE A 38 4.86 -0.91 4.09
C PHE A 38 3.97 -0.10 5.06
N HIS A 39 3.74 -0.60 6.26
CA HIS A 39 2.90 0.02 7.28
C HIS A 39 3.43 1.39 7.70
N LYS A 40 4.76 1.52 7.83
CA LYS A 40 5.40 2.80 8.15
C LYS A 40 5.17 3.83 7.05
N GLU A 41 5.49 3.48 5.80
CA GLU A 41 5.40 4.42 4.68
C GLU A 41 3.94 4.75 4.31
N SER A 42 3.04 3.76 4.41
CA SER A 42 1.61 3.97 4.17
C SER A 42 0.98 4.96 5.17
N SER A 43 1.50 5.06 6.41
CA SER A 43 1.05 6.09 7.35
C SER A 43 1.27 7.51 6.81
N SER A 44 2.36 7.76 6.06
CA SER A 44 2.62 9.07 5.43
C SER A 44 1.64 9.31 4.28
N ILE A 45 1.36 8.28 3.46
CA ILE A 45 0.37 8.35 2.39
C ILE A 45 -0.99 8.74 2.97
N VAL A 46 -1.40 8.15 4.09
CA VAL A 46 -2.69 8.45 4.73
C VAL A 46 -2.70 9.88 5.28
N LYS A 47 -1.62 10.32 5.93
CA LYS A 47 -1.60 11.57 6.72
C LYS A 47 -1.40 12.85 5.91
N TYR A 48 -0.54 12.84 4.89
CA TYR A 48 -0.08 14.07 4.22
C TYR A 48 -0.72 14.28 2.85
N ASP A 49 -0.82 15.52 2.39
CA ASP A 49 -1.29 15.86 1.03
C ASP A 49 -0.34 15.37 -0.05
N GLU A 50 -0.87 15.17 -1.26
CA GLU A 50 -0.11 14.58 -2.37
C GLU A 50 1.09 15.43 -2.83
N ASN A 51 1.01 16.75 -2.60
CA ASN A 51 2.08 17.69 -2.88
C ASN A 51 3.12 17.82 -1.75
N ASP A 52 2.90 17.17 -0.60
CA ASP A 52 3.84 17.20 0.52
C ASP A 52 5.07 16.35 0.19
N SER A 53 6.26 16.90 0.45
CA SER A 53 7.54 16.20 0.28
C SER A 53 7.59 14.83 0.97
N LYS A 54 6.91 14.65 2.10
CA LYS A 54 6.82 13.38 2.84
C LYS A 54 5.92 12.38 2.13
N TYR A 55 4.82 12.83 1.53
CA TYR A 55 3.96 11.98 0.72
C TYR A 55 4.72 11.48 -0.51
N ILE A 56 5.35 12.40 -1.25
CA ILE A 56 6.10 12.09 -2.47
C ILE A 56 7.19 11.05 -2.16
N LYS A 57 7.99 11.29 -1.12
CA LYS A 57 9.05 10.37 -0.71
C LYS A 57 8.53 8.99 -0.30
N SER A 58 7.47 8.93 0.51
CA SER A 58 6.88 7.65 0.91
C SER A 58 6.22 6.92 -0.26
N LYS A 59 5.65 7.65 -1.24
CA LYS A 59 5.12 7.06 -2.47
C LYS A 59 6.24 6.39 -3.28
N GLU A 60 7.36 7.06 -3.48
CA GLU A 60 8.53 6.50 -4.18
C GLU A 60 9.09 5.26 -3.47
N GLU A 61 9.24 5.31 -2.13
CA GLU A 61 9.72 4.17 -1.34
C GLU A 61 8.76 2.98 -1.39
N LEU A 62 7.45 3.22 -1.38
CA LEU A 62 6.44 2.17 -1.55
C LEU A 62 6.50 1.55 -2.95
N ILE A 63 6.64 2.35 -4.01
CA ILE A 63 6.79 1.84 -5.39
C ILE A 63 8.02 0.92 -5.47
N LYS A 64 9.14 1.35 -4.88
CA LYS A 64 10.36 0.54 -4.81
C LYS A 64 10.14 -0.75 -4.03
N LEU A 65 9.47 -0.68 -2.88
CA LEU A 65 9.14 -1.85 -2.05
C LEU A 65 8.28 -2.86 -2.81
N PHE A 66 7.26 -2.40 -3.54
CA PHE A 66 6.41 -3.26 -4.35
C PHE A 66 7.18 -3.92 -5.49
N ASN A 67 8.03 -3.17 -6.20
CA ASN A 67 8.82 -3.75 -7.29
C ASN A 67 9.86 -4.77 -6.79
N GLN A 68 10.43 -4.58 -5.60
CA GLN A 68 11.40 -5.50 -5.02
C GLN A 68 10.78 -6.80 -4.49
N ASN A 69 9.50 -6.80 -4.12
CA ASN A 69 8.81 -7.91 -3.49
C ASN A 69 7.49 -8.19 -4.24
N GLU A 70 7.53 -8.11 -5.57
CA GLU A 70 6.34 -8.11 -6.43
C GLU A 70 5.52 -9.39 -6.24
N GLU A 71 6.17 -10.56 -6.16
CA GLU A 71 5.49 -11.84 -6.01
C GLU A 71 4.76 -11.95 -4.67
N GLU A 72 5.39 -11.47 -3.59
CA GLU A 72 4.79 -11.46 -2.26
C GLU A 72 3.62 -10.48 -2.15
N PHE A 73 3.72 -9.31 -2.79
CA PHE A 73 2.65 -8.31 -2.79
C PHE A 73 1.53 -8.61 -3.78
N LYS A 74 1.76 -9.45 -4.79
CA LYS A 74 0.77 -9.79 -5.82
C LYS A 74 -0.63 -10.08 -5.27
N PRO A 75 -0.84 -10.99 -4.29
CA PRO A 75 -2.18 -11.25 -3.76
C PRO A 75 -2.84 -10.00 -3.15
N VAL A 76 -2.08 -9.17 -2.44
CA VAL A 76 -2.58 -7.92 -1.85
C VAL A 76 -2.96 -6.92 -2.94
N LEU A 77 -2.08 -6.73 -3.93
CA LEU A 77 -2.27 -5.78 -5.03
C LEU A 77 -3.48 -6.16 -5.91
N GLU A 78 -3.64 -7.44 -6.22
CA GLU A 78 -4.79 -7.95 -6.97
C GLU A 78 -6.09 -7.78 -6.17
N ALA A 79 -6.07 -8.09 -4.86
CA ALA A 79 -7.22 -7.91 -3.99
C ALA A 79 -7.63 -6.43 -3.89
N VAL A 80 -6.67 -5.51 -3.75
CA VAL A 80 -6.97 -4.07 -3.72
C VAL A 80 -7.60 -3.64 -5.04
N LYS A 81 -7.05 -4.06 -6.18
CA LYS A 81 -7.57 -3.74 -7.51
C LYS A 81 -8.98 -4.30 -7.75
N SER A 82 -9.28 -5.48 -7.24
CA SER A 82 -10.57 -6.13 -7.46
C SER A 82 -11.66 -5.66 -6.48
N LYS A 83 -11.31 -5.38 -5.22
CA LYS A 83 -12.27 -5.03 -4.16
C LYS A 83 -12.57 -3.54 -4.10
N PHE A 84 -11.64 -2.70 -4.57
CA PHE A 84 -11.76 -1.26 -4.46
C PHE A 84 -11.61 -0.60 -5.84
N ASN A 85 -12.70 -0.05 -6.36
CA ASN A 85 -12.75 0.65 -7.64
C ASN A 85 -12.66 2.18 -7.42
N TYR A 86 -11.52 2.65 -6.92
CA TYR A 86 -11.32 4.05 -6.49
C TYR A 86 -10.71 5.00 -7.53
#